data_AF-A0A5S4W1P0-F1
#
_entry.id   AF-A0A5S4W1P0-F1
#
_cell.length_a   1.000
_cell.length_b   1.000
_cell.length_c   1.000
_cell.angle_alpha   90.00
_cell.angle_beta   90.00
_cell.angle_gamma   90.00
#
_symmetry.space_group_name_H-M   'P 1'
#
loop_
_entity.id
_entity.type
_entity.pdbx_description
1 polymer ?
#
loop_
_entity_poly.entity_id
_entity_poly.type
_entity_poly.pdbx_seq_one_letter_code
_entity_poly.pdbx_strand_id
1 'polypeptide(L)'
;MENNNDGDEIFIFGFSRGAFTARALAGLIAIDGILKAGSPIGVSELFDRYKKGNEESIWKLKEIEASGDASKLTDQEKWLLKYSKAATRPAAQNQHTSGKSFSMIRAGKMHSRKPNEDKLRSNE
;
A
#
# COMPACT_ATOMS: atom_id res chain seq x y z
N MET A 1 -10.72 -14.75 -11.88
CA MET A 1 -11.43 -13.82 -10.98
C MET A 1 -10.40 -13.27 -10.03
N GLU A 2 -10.11 -11.97 -10.09
CA GLU A 2 -9.23 -11.32 -9.12
C GLU A 2 -10.07 -10.82 -7.96
N ASN A 3 -9.70 -11.18 -6.73
CA ASN A 3 -10.42 -10.80 -5.51
C ASN A 3 -9.67 -9.67 -4.77
N ASN A 4 -9.13 -8.69 -5.49
CA ASN A 4 -8.48 -7.53 -4.90
C ASN A 4 -9.28 -6.29 -5.31
N ASN A 5 -10.19 -5.88 -4.43
CA ASN A 5 -11.06 -4.75 -4.66
C ASN A 5 -10.43 -3.47 -4.13
N ASP A 6 -10.81 -2.35 -4.73
CA ASP A 6 -10.44 -1.06 -4.18
C ASP A 6 -11.07 -0.86 -2.80
N GLY A 7 -10.21 -0.77 -1.78
CA GLY A 7 -10.62 -0.59 -0.38
C GLY A 7 -10.29 -1.78 0.52
N ASP A 8 -9.74 -2.87 -0.03
CA ASP A 8 -9.31 -4.01 0.78
C ASP A 8 -8.21 -3.64 1.77
N GLU A 9 -8.36 -4.12 3.01
CA GLU A 9 -7.44 -3.86 4.10
C GLU A 9 -6.55 -5.08 4.36
N ILE A 10 -5.25 -4.85 4.49
CA ILE A 10 -4.28 -5.89 4.84
C ILE A 10 -3.89 -5.74 6.30
N PHE A 11 -4.00 -6.84 7.04
CA PHE A 11 -3.56 -6.94 8.42
C PHE A 11 -2.45 -7.98 8.52
N ILE A 12 -1.31 -7.59 9.08
CA ILE A 12 -0.15 -8.48 9.27
C ILE A 12 0.03 -8.69 10.77
N PHE A 13 0.00 -9.95 11.19
CA PHE A 13 0.20 -10.36 12.58
C PHE A 13 1.43 -11.25 12.69
N GLY A 14 2.18 -11.09 13.78
CA GLY A 14 3.34 -11.94 14.07
C GLY A 14 3.59 -12.04 15.56
N PHE A 15 3.94 -13.23 16.05
CA PHE A 15 4.24 -13.50 17.45
C PHE A 15 5.62 -14.13 17.62
N SER A 16 6.34 -13.77 18.69
CA SER A 16 7.70 -14.24 18.96
C SER A 16 8.59 -14.03 17.72
N ARG A 17 9.22 -15.09 17.20
CA ARG A 17 10.00 -15.05 15.94
C ARG A 17 9.19 -14.60 14.73
N GLY A 18 7.89 -14.87 14.71
CA GLY A 18 6.99 -14.42 13.64
C GLY A 18 6.79 -12.90 13.59
N ALA A 19 7.03 -12.18 14.69
CA ALA A 19 6.97 -10.71 14.69
C ALA A 19 8.06 -10.09 13.81
N PHE A 20 9.24 -10.72 13.73
CA PHE A 20 10.31 -10.29 12.84
C PHE A 20 9.91 -10.45 11.37
N THR A 21 9.37 -11.60 10.99
CA THR A 21 8.87 -11.85 9.63
C THR A 21 7.73 -10.91 9.25
N ALA A 22 6.77 -10.68 10.16
CA ALA A 22 5.69 -9.73 9.94
C ALA A 22 6.21 -8.31 9.66
N ARG A 23 7.23 -7.87 10.40
CA ARG A 23 7.86 -6.57 10.21
C ARG A 23 8.63 -6.49 8.88
N ALA A 24 9.36 -7.54 8.52
CA ALA A 24 10.06 -7.59 7.25
C ALA A 24 9.09 -7.56 6.05
N LEU A 25 7.99 -8.32 6.12
CA LEU A 25 6.94 -8.32 5.10
C LEU A 25 6.25 -6.95 5.00
N ALA A 26 5.94 -6.33 6.14
CA ALA A 26 5.40 -4.98 6.19
C ALA A 26 6.37 -3.96 5.55
N GLY A 27 7.68 -4.11 5.78
CA GLY A 27 8.71 -3.29 5.14
C GLY A 27 8.80 -3.50 3.63
N LEU A 28 8.72 -4.74 3.15
CA LEU A 28 8.67 -5.08 1.73
C LEU A 28 7.47 -4.41 1.05
N ILE A 29 6.26 -4.55 1.62
CA ILE A 29 5.05 -3.92 1.09
C ILE A 29 5.15 -2.39 1.15
N ALA A 30 5.85 -1.84 2.13
CA ALA A 30 6.07 -0.40 2.24
C ALA A 30 7.00 0.15 1.15
N ILE A 31 8.02 -0.62 0.77
CA ILE A 31 8.99 -0.22 -0.24
C ILE A 31 8.43 -0.44 -1.65
N ASP A 32 7.79 -1.59 -1.88
CA ASP A 32 7.40 -2.02 -3.22
C ASP A 32 5.89 -1.89 -3.54
N GLY A 33 5.05 -1.75 -2.51
CA GLY A 33 3.61 -1.85 -2.67
C GLY A 33 3.15 -3.28 -2.95
N ILE A 34 1.88 -3.41 -3.32
CA ILE A 34 1.25 -4.69 -3.65
C ILE A 34 1.18 -4.80 -5.17
N LEU A 35 1.80 -5.82 -5.74
CA LEU A 35 1.75 -6.06 -7.18
C LEU A 35 0.35 -6.47 -7.64
N LYS A 36 -0.07 -5.90 -8.76
CA LYS A 36 -1.21 -6.33 -9.57
C LYS A 36 -0.79 -7.52 -10.41
N ALA A 37 -1.74 -8.37 -10.79
CA ALA A 37 -1.45 -9.45 -11.71
C ALA A 37 -1.01 -8.93 -13.08
N GLY A 38 -0.18 -9.72 -13.75
CA GLY A 38 0.43 -9.34 -15.02
C GLY A 38 1.58 -8.33 -14.88
N SER A 39 2.03 -8.04 -13.65
CA SER A 39 3.28 -7.30 -13.43
C SER A 39 4.45 -8.03 -14.09
N PRO A 40 5.32 -7.33 -14.85
CA PRO A 40 6.56 -7.91 -15.36
C PRO A 40 7.60 -8.12 -14.25
N ILE A 41 7.40 -7.51 -13.07
CA ILE A 41 8.34 -7.60 -11.95
C ILE A 41 8.10 -8.88 -11.17
N GLY A 42 9.16 -9.69 -11.01
CA GLY A 42 9.15 -10.91 -10.22
C GLY A 42 9.30 -10.68 -8.72
N VAL A 43 8.85 -11.64 -7.90
CA VAL A 43 8.96 -11.59 -6.43
C VAL A 43 10.43 -11.52 -5.98
N SER A 44 11.33 -12.25 -6.64
CA SER A 44 12.77 -12.21 -6.32
C SER A 44 13.37 -10.82 -6.52
N GLU A 45 12.93 -10.12 -7.56
CA GLU A 45 13.45 -8.78 -7.90
C GLU A 45 12.95 -7.71 -6.92
N LEU A 46 11.70 -7.81 -6.46
CA LEU A 46 11.22 -7.00 -5.33
C LEU A 46 12.00 -7.29 -4.05
N PHE A 47 12.23 -8.57 -3.76
CA PHE A 47 12.98 -8.94 -2.56
C PHE A 47 14.45 -8.48 -2.62
N ASP A 48 15.07 -8.51 -3.80
CA ASP A 48 16.41 -7.96 -4.02
C ASP A 48 16.44 -6.45 -3.80
N ARG A 49 15.43 -5.74 -4.29
CA ARG A 49 15.24 -4.31 -4.04
C ARG A 49 15.12 -4.02 -2.54
N TYR A 50 14.24 -4.73 -1.83
CA TYR A 50 14.09 -4.62 -0.38
C TYR A 50 15.41 -4.84 0.38
N LYS A 51 16.19 -5.85 0.00
CA LYS A 51 17.47 -6.17 0.64
C LYS A 51 18.53 -5.08 0.52
N LYS A 52 18.51 -4.26 -0.55
CA LYS A 52 19.50 -3.19 -0.72
C LYS A 52 19.40 -2.11 0.36
N GLY A 53 18.20 -1.86 0.88
CA GLY A 53 17.96 -0.97 2.03
C GLY A 53 18.15 0.54 1.79
N ASN A 54 18.45 0.96 0.56
CA ASN A 54 18.62 2.36 0.16
C ASN A 54 17.64 2.78 -0.96
N GLU A 55 16.62 1.96 -1.20
CA GLU A 55 15.65 2.12 -2.26
C GLU A 55 14.48 2.98 -1.79
N GLU A 56 13.96 3.81 -2.69
CA GLU A 56 12.86 4.72 -2.34
C GLU A 56 11.54 3.96 -2.15
N SER A 57 10.73 4.40 -1.19
CA SER A 57 9.42 3.77 -0.98
C SER A 57 8.46 4.07 -2.15
N ILE A 58 7.49 3.19 -2.38
CA ILE A 58 6.46 3.39 -3.41
C ILE A 58 5.70 4.72 -3.25
N TRP A 59 5.58 5.25 -2.04
CA TRP A 59 5.00 6.58 -1.82
C TRP A 59 5.92 7.69 -2.33
N LYS A 60 7.23 7.57 -2.09
CA LYS A 60 8.20 8.56 -2.56
C LYS A 60 8.32 8.55 -4.08
N LEU A 61 8.31 7.37 -4.70
CA LEU A 61 8.27 7.24 -6.15
C LEU A 61 7.05 7.93 -6.76
N LYS A 62 5.87 7.84 -6.10
CA LYS A 62 4.67 8.56 -6.55
C LYS A 62 4.79 10.08 -6.42
N GLU A 63 5.47 10.58 -5.39
CA GLU A 63 5.75 12.01 -5.26
C GLU A 63 6.68 12.50 -6.38
N ILE A 64 7.71 11.73 -6.72
CA ILE A 64 8.67 12.06 -7.79
C ILE A 64 7.99 12.01 -9.17
N GLU A 65 7.11 11.03 -9.39
CA GLU A 65 6.27 10.98 -10.60
C GLU A 65 5.38 12.22 -10.70
N ALA A 66 4.76 12.63 -9.59
CA ALA A 66 3.91 13.83 -9.53
C ALA A 66 4.68 15.15 -9.69
N SER A 67 5.95 15.21 -9.26
CA SER A 67 6.81 16.39 -9.45
C SER A 67 7.32 16.54 -10.89
N GLY A 68 7.09 15.55 -11.75
CA GLY A 68 7.52 15.57 -13.15
C GLY A 68 8.98 15.16 -13.37
N ASP A 69 9.67 14.69 -12.33
CA ASP A 69 11.07 14.24 -12.38
C ASP A 69 11.20 12.78 -12.85
N ALA A 70 10.34 12.36 -13.79
CA ALA A 70 10.27 10.98 -14.27
C ALA A 70 11.58 10.49 -14.93
N SER A 71 12.45 11.42 -15.36
CA SER A 71 13.75 11.13 -15.98
C SER A 71 14.76 10.49 -15.01
N LYS A 72 14.54 10.56 -13.69
CA LYS A 72 15.41 9.92 -12.70
C LYS A 72 15.00 8.49 -12.35
N LEU A 73 13.81 8.05 -12.76
CA LEU A 73 13.31 6.71 -12.43
C LEU A 73 13.89 5.65 -13.36
N THR A 74 14.32 4.55 -12.75
CA THR A 74 14.65 3.31 -13.44
C THR A 74 13.40 2.68 -14.06
N ASP A 75 13.60 1.79 -15.04
CA ASP A 75 12.48 1.09 -15.69
C ASP A 75 11.72 0.18 -14.72
N GLN A 76 12.44 -0.40 -13.75
CA GLN A 76 11.84 -1.16 -12.66
C GLN A 76 10.90 -0.29 -11.82
N GLU A 77 11.30 0.93 -11.44
CA GLU A 77 10.46 1.83 -10.65
C GLU A 77 9.25 2.35 -11.43
N LYS A 78 9.38 2.57 -12.74
CA LYS A 78 8.24 2.90 -13.62
C LYS A 78 7.24 1.74 -13.67
N TRP A 79 7.73 0.51 -13.80
CA TRP A 79 6.86 -0.67 -13.73
C TRP A 79 6.23 -0.82 -12.35
N LEU A 80 6.96 -0.51 -11.29
CA LEU A 80 6.45 -0.55 -9.94
C LEU A 80 5.30 0.46 -9.76
N LEU A 81 5.45 1.69 -10.24
CA LEU A 81 4.38 2.70 -10.20
C LEU A 81 3.13 2.27 -10.98
N LYS A 82 3.31 1.64 -12.14
CA LYS A 82 2.21 1.19 -13.01
C LYS A 82 1.49 -0.05 -12.45
N TYR A 83 2.26 -1.04 -12.02
CA TYR A 83 1.78 -2.38 -11.68
C TYR A 83 1.70 -2.64 -10.17
N SER A 84 2.03 -1.68 -9.31
CA SER A 84 1.82 -1.81 -7.87
C SER A 84 0.74 -0.86 -7.35
N LYS A 85 0.22 -1.20 -6.18
CA LYS A 85 -0.63 -0.32 -5.38
C LYS A 85 0.06 -0.07 -4.04
N ALA A 86 0.35 1.19 -3.77
CA ALA A 86 0.84 1.62 -2.46
C ALA A 86 -0.24 1.33 -1.39
N ALA A 87 0.16 0.68 -0.30
CA ALA A 87 -0.70 0.57 0.87
C ALA A 87 -0.99 1.99 1.38
N THR A 88 -2.25 2.32 1.59
CA THR A 88 -2.58 3.55 2.33
C THR A 88 -2.13 3.35 3.78
N ARG A 89 -1.79 4.40 4.52
CA ARG A 89 -1.64 4.31 5.98
C ARG A 89 -2.92 4.89 6.60
N PRO A 90 -3.55 4.29 7.62
CA PRO A 90 -4.61 5.01 8.32
C PRO A 90 -3.99 6.29 8.89
N ALA A 91 -4.79 7.34 8.99
CA ALA A 91 -4.49 8.39 9.95
C ALA A 91 -4.34 7.71 11.32
N ALA A 92 -3.24 7.96 12.03
CA ALA A 92 -2.93 7.31 13.29
C ALA A 92 -4.13 7.42 14.24
N GLN A 93 -4.80 6.30 14.50
CA GLN A 93 -5.66 6.20 15.67
C GLN A 93 -4.73 5.90 16.84
N ASN A 94 -4.59 6.86 17.76
CA ASN A 94 -3.88 6.69 19.02
C ASN A 94 -4.49 5.50 19.77
N GLN A 95 -3.89 4.32 19.61
CA GLN A 95 -4.19 3.19 20.47
C GLN A 95 -3.20 3.25 21.63
N HIS A 96 -3.71 3.61 22.80
CA HIS A 96 -3.01 3.50 24.07
C HIS A 96 -2.85 2.01 24.40
N THR A 97 -1.78 1.38 23.91
CA THR A 97 -1.49 -0.02 24.24
C THR A 97 -0.65 -0.07 25.50
N SER A 98 -1.31 -0.38 26.63
CA SER A 98 -0.64 -0.89 27.82
C SER A 98 0.25 -2.08 27.45
N GLY A 99 1.58 -1.89 27.53
CA GLY A 99 2.57 -2.94 27.76
C GLY A 99 2.86 -3.99 26.68
N LYS A 100 2.26 -3.98 25.48
CA LYS A 100 2.60 -4.94 24.41
C LYS A 100 2.75 -4.24 23.06
N SER A 101 3.97 -4.24 22.53
CA SER A 101 4.30 -3.64 21.23
C SER A 101 3.66 -4.45 20.09
N PHE A 102 2.58 -3.93 19.50
CA PHE A 102 1.96 -4.44 18.29
C PHE A 102 2.30 -3.50 17.13
N SER A 103 2.85 -4.05 16.04
CA SER A 103 3.04 -3.30 14.79
C SER A 103 1.82 -3.53 13.90
N MET A 104 0.94 -2.53 13.79
CA MET A 104 -0.24 -2.57 12.93
C MET A 104 -0.04 -1.55 11.80
N ILE A 105 -0.04 -2.02 10.55
CA ILE A 105 -0.19 -1.19 9.36
C ILE A 105 -1.56 -1.51 8.78
N ARG A 106 -2.41 -0.49 8.61
CA ARG A 106 -3.75 -0.58 8.00
C ARG A 106 -3.71 0.24 6.70
N ALA A 107 -4.66 0.05 5.78
CA ALA A 107 -4.69 0.79 4.53
C ALA A 107 -6.12 1.15 4.09
N GLY A 108 -6.53 2.40 4.29
CA GLY A 108 -7.78 2.92 3.72
C GLY A 108 -8.18 4.29 4.24
N LYS A 109 -8.68 5.15 3.35
CA LYS A 109 -9.34 6.43 3.66
C LYS A 109 -10.84 6.27 3.45
N MET A 110 -11.64 6.62 4.46
CA MET A 110 -13.11 6.66 4.37
C MET A 110 -13.55 7.64 3.29
N HIS A 111 -14.26 7.17 2.26
CA HIS A 111 -15.13 8.03 1.48
C HIS A 111 -16.49 8.09 2.16
N SER A 112 -16.86 9.26 2.65
CA SER A 112 -18.25 9.57 2.99
C SER A 112 -19.07 9.49 1.71
N ARG A 113 -19.97 8.52 1.61
CA ARG A 113 -21.03 8.55 0.60
C ARG A 113 -21.91 9.77 0.95
N LYS A 114 -21.94 10.79 0.10
CA LYS A 114 -23.03 11.77 0.13
C LYS A 114 -24.32 11.06 -0.27
N PRO A 115 -25.45 11.28 0.43
CA PRO A 115 -26.72 10.69 0.04
C PRO A 115 -27.14 11.23 -1.33
N ASN A 116 -27.69 10.33 -2.14
CA ASN A 116 -28.15 10.57 -3.51
C ASN A 116 -29.41 11.44 -3.46
N GLU A 117 -29.31 12.71 -3.84
CA GLU A 117 -30.47 13.55 -4.15
C GLU A 117 -30.96 13.20 -5.55
N ASP A 118 -31.73 12.13 -5.68
CA ASP A 118 -32.48 11.81 -6.90
C ASP A 118 -33.71 10.97 -6.54
N LYS A 119 -34.64 11.57 -5.80
CA LYS A 119 -36.02 11.12 -5.68
C LYS A 119 -36.94 12.31 -5.42
N LEU A 120 -37.20 13.14 -6.42
CA LEU A 120 -38.41 13.98 -6.44
C LEU A 120 -38.68 14.48 -7.86
N ARG A 121 -39.11 13.57 -8.74
CA ARG A 121 -39.96 13.92 -9.89
C ARG A 121 -40.64 12.68 -10.46
N SER A 122 -41.61 12.21 -9.70
CA SER A 122 -42.75 11.46 -10.24
C SER A 122 -43.89 11.62 -9.24
N ASN A 123 -44.80 12.54 -9.54
CA ASN A 123 -46.22 12.43 -9.23
C ASN A 123 -46.91 13.41 -10.18
N GLU A 124 -47.78 12.83 -11.01
CA GLU A 124 -49.01 13.35 -11.62
C GLU A 124 -49.15 14.86 -11.84
#